data_AF-A0A1I7ZJ69-F1
#
_entry.id   AF-A0A1I7ZJ69-F1
#
_cell.length_a   1.000
_cell.length_b   1.000
_cell.length_c   1.000
_cell.angle_alpha   90.00
_cell.angle_beta   90.00
_cell.angle_gamma   90.00
#
_symmetry.space_group_name_H-M   'P 1'
#
loop_
_entity.id
_entity.type
_entity.pdbx_description
1 polymer ?
#
loop_
_entity_poly.entity_id
_entity_poly.type
_entity_poly.pdbx_seq_one_letter_code
_entity_poly.pdbx_strand_id
1 'polypeptide(L)'
;MIFEAISDWINEHGEKSDCYPRIVSLLRMPLIELKDLLHTIRPSKFFSADAILDAIQEQSEKNSSELVYRGFLWPNTNVATTSHASIVAGESEAAIQDGYSHTNQQDDKMTRHLINDTDPGIVIQFNRPFILNNIRLMLFDRDQRVFCSYYIEQNLFFSQRVVKYIRIVGTYCSNSQFFSLAHVEAQYTTEPFTVDPATTLLIPTSNVATIQNNALVVEGVSRLRNCLINGETNTYDWDNGYTCHQVGSGAIAVQLPQAYLIDSLRLLLWDCDERYYQYYVEVSVDQKTWVRVADKTQEQCRAWQLIRFERRPVVFVRIVGTHNSANEVFHCVHFECPAQRSSPRPSTAEFKV
;
A
#
# COMPACT_ATOMS: atom_id res chain seq x y z
N MET A 1 2.34 -2.65 39.62
CA MET A 1 1.79 -3.45 38.49
C MET A 1 0.25 -3.41 38.54
N ILE A 2 -0.49 -3.52 37.43
CA ILE A 2 -1.99 -3.52 37.47
C ILE A 2 -2.52 -4.62 38.39
N PHE A 3 -1.85 -5.77 38.42
CA PHE A 3 -2.20 -6.88 39.29
C PHE A 3 -2.09 -6.55 40.79
N GLU A 4 -1.06 -5.82 41.23
CA GLU A 4 -0.90 -5.42 42.63
C GLU A 4 -2.04 -4.51 43.07
N ALA A 5 -2.43 -3.52 42.25
CA ALA A 5 -3.57 -2.66 42.54
C ALA A 5 -4.90 -3.44 42.65
N ILE A 6 -5.07 -4.49 41.84
CA ILE A 6 -6.22 -5.40 41.93
C ILE A 6 -6.14 -6.24 43.20
N SER A 7 -4.97 -6.79 43.53
CA SER A 7 -4.72 -7.58 44.73
C SER A 7 -5.02 -6.77 46.00
N ASP A 8 -4.52 -5.54 46.09
CA ASP A 8 -4.74 -4.63 47.21
C ASP A 8 -6.23 -4.30 47.34
N TRP A 9 -6.89 -3.98 46.23
CA TRP A 9 -8.33 -3.69 46.24
C TRP A 9 -9.17 -4.89 46.70
N ILE A 10 -8.83 -6.10 46.25
CA ILE A 10 -9.52 -7.34 46.66
C ILE A 10 -9.32 -7.58 48.16
N ASN A 11 -8.10 -7.41 48.66
CA ASN A 11 -7.78 -7.58 50.08
C ASN A 11 -8.52 -6.56 50.96
N GLU A 12 -8.71 -5.33 50.49
CA GLU A 12 -9.46 -4.27 51.19
C GLU A 12 -10.99 -4.45 51.10
N HIS A 13 -11.50 -5.16 50.09
CA HIS A 13 -12.93 -5.31 49.81
C HIS A 13 -13.38 -6.78 49.81
N GLY A 14 -12.98 -7.52 50.86
CA GLY A 14 -13.30 -8.94 51.09
C GLY A 14 -14.79 -9.31 51.03
N GLU A 15 -15.68 -8.36 51.31
CA GLU A 15 -17.13 -8.56 51.36
C GLU A 15 -17.81 -8.52 49.98
N LYS A 16 -17.09 -8.15 48.91
CA LYS A 16 -17.61 -8.06 47.53
C LYS A 16 -17.13 -9.23 46.65
N SER A 17 -17.25 -10.46 47.15
CA SER A 17 -16.82 -11.69 46.44
C SER A 17 -17.41 -11.81 45.02
N ASP A 18 -18.62 -11.31 44.81
CA ASP A 18 -19.34 -11.48 43.55
C ASP A 18 -18.70 -10.74 42.36
N CYS A 19 -17.88 -9.71 42.61
CA CYS A 19 -17.24 -8.95 41.53
C CYS A 19 -15.83 -9.45 41.17
N TYR A 20 -15.26 -10.39 41.94
CA TYR A 20 -13.91 -10.93 41.67
C TYR A 20 -13.78 -11.59 40.30
N PRO A 21 -14.69 -12.48 39.85
CA PRO A 21 -14.56 -13.11 38.54
C PRO A 21 -14.55 -12.08 37.39
N ARG A 22 -15.31 -10.98 37.56
CA ARG A 22 -15.39 -9.91 36.56
C ARG A 22 -14.10 -9.09 36.51
N ILE A 23 -13.49 -8.77 37.65
CA ILE A 23 -12.21 -8.03 37.69
C ILE A 23 -11.06 -8.91 37.17
N VAL A 24 -11.05 -10.18 37.55
CA VAL A 24 -10.11 -11.20 37.09
C VAL A 24 -10.20 -11.37 35.57
N SER A 25 -11.39 -11.37 34.98
CA SER A 25 -11.57 -11.44 33.52
C SER A 25 -11.04 -10.22 32.75
N LEU A 26 -10.82 -9.08 33.43
CA LEU A 26 -10.25 -7.88 32.82
C LEU A 26 -8.71 -7.93 32.77
N LEU A 27 -8.09 -8.81 33.56
CA LEU A 27 -6.64 -9.00 33.59
C LEU A 27 -6.21 -9.86 32.40
N ARG A 28 -5.41 -9.29 31.50
CA ARG A 28 -4.90 -10.00 30.33
C ARG A 28 -3.62 -10.74 30.69
N MET A 29 -3.76 -11.89 31.36
CA MET A 29 -2.63 -12.71 31.80
C MET A 29 -1.60 -13.04 30.70
N PRO A 30 -2.00 -13.29 29.44
CA PRO A 30 -1.04 -13.51 28.36
C PRO A 30 -0.09 -12.32 28.10
N LEU A 31 -0.38 -11.12 28.61
CA LEU A 31 0.49 -9.95 28.47
C LEU A 31 1.44 -9.71 29.65
N ILE A 32 1.35 -10.52 30.70
CA ILE A 32 2.15 -10.36 31.92
C ILE A 32 3.43 -11.18 31.79
N GLU A 33 4.58 -10.65 32.23
CA GLU A 33 5.84 -11.38 32.16
C GLU A 33 5.76 -12.72 32.92
N LEU A 34 6.39 -13.76 32.38
CA LEU A 34 6.40 -15.10 32.97
C LEU A 34 6.84 -15.10 34.45
N LYS A 35 7.83 -14.26 34.80
CA LYS A 35 8.31 -14.11 36.17
C LYS A 35 7.18 -13.67 37.11
N ASP A 36 6.34 -12.74 36.68
CA ASP A 36 5.27 -12.17 37.48
C ASP A 36 4.07 -13.12 37.56
N LEU A 37 3.79 -13.87 36.48
CA LEU A 37 2.83 -14.97 36.51
C LEU A 37 3.19 -16.01 37.58
N LEU A 38 4.47 -16.40 37.65
CA LEU A 38 4.93 -17.47 38.55
C LEU A 38 5.18 -17.00 39.99
N HIS A 39 5.71 -15.80 40.18
CA HIS A 39 6.14 -15.32 41.50
C HIS A 39 5.18 -14.34 42.16
N THR A 40 4.29 -13.69 41.40
CA THR A 40 3.34 -12.69 41.93
C THR A 40 1.91 -13.20 41.85
N ILE A 41 1.49 -13.70 40.69
CA ILE A 41 0.10 -14.12 40.47
C ILE A 41 -0.18 -15.51 41.05
N ARG A 42 0.67 -16.50 40.79
CA ARG A 42 0.45 -17.87 41.28
C ARG A 42 0.35 -17.95 42.83
N PRO A 43 1.20 -17.28 43.63
CA PRO A 43 1.08 -17.33 45.09
C PRO A 43 -0.16 -16.63 45.64
N SER A 44 -0.74 -15.68 44.91
CA SER A 44 -1.95 -14.95 45.32
C SER A 44 -3.20 -15.83 45.42
N LYS A 45 -3.22 -16.96 44.69
CA LYS A 45 -4.36 -17.89 44.57
C LYS A 45 -5.65 -17.26 44.03
N PHE A 46 -5.59 -16.07 43.43
CA PHE A 46 -6.75 -15.46 42.75
C PHE A 46 -7.12 -16.16 41.43
N PHE A 47 -6.17 -16.90 40.84
CA PHE A 47 -6.34 -17.61 39.57
C PHE A 47 -6.03 -19.10 39.76
N SER A 48 -6.73 -19.96 39.02
CA SER A 48 -6.40 -21.39 38.99
C SER A 48 -5.04 -21.62 38.34
N ALA A 49 -4.38 -22.72 38.71
CA ALA A 49 -3.14 -23.13 38.05
C ALA A 49 -3.35 -23.31 36.54
N ASP A 50 -4.49 -23.87 36.13
CA ASP A 50 -4.85 -24.08 34.72
C ASP A 50 -4.96 -22.76 33.97
N ALA A 51 -5.62 -21.73 34.53
CA ALA A 51 -5.71 -20.43 33.87
C ALA A 51 -4.34 -19.76 33.65
N ILE A 52 -3.39 -19.96 34.57
CA ILE A 52 -2.02 -19.48 34.42
C ILE A 52 -1.29 -20.28 33.33
N LEU A 53 -1.48 -21.60 33.27
CA LEU A 53 -0.91 -22.45 32.24
C LEU A 53 -1.47 -22.09 30.85
N ASP A 54 -2.78 -21.85 30.74
CA ASP A 54 -3.44 -21.41 29.50
C ASP A 54 -2.84 -20.08 29.01
N ALA A 55 -2.59 -19.14 29.93
CA ALA A 55 -1.96 -17.86 29.60
C ALA A 55 -0.50 -18.02 29.12
N ILE A 56 0.27 -18.94 29.72
CA ILE A 56 1.64 -19.25 29.30
C ILE A 56 1.63 -19.96 27.94
N GLN A 57 0.69 -20.89 27.73
CA GLN A 57 0.49 -21.55 26.45
C GLN A 57 0.20 -20.51 25.36
N GLU A 58 -0.70 -19.57 25.63
CA GLU A 58 -1.02 -18.48 24.72
C GLU A 58 0.21 -17.60 24.40
N GLN A 59 1.06 -17.29 25.40
CA GLN A 59 2.33 -16.59 25.18
C GLN A 59 3.31 -17.35 24.29
N SER A 60 3.30 -18.68 24.37
CA SER A 60 4.24 -19.54 23.63
C SER A 60 3.78 -19.85 22.21
N GLU A 61 2.47 -19.96 21.99
CA GLU A 61 1.89 -20.39 20.71
C GLU A 61 1.52 -19.20 19.81
N LYS A 62 1.09 -18.08 20.39
CA LYS A 62 0.62 -16.92 19.63
C LYS A 62 1.74 -15.93 19.37
N ASN A 63 1.71 -15.34 18.18
CA ASN A 63 2.52 -14.16 17.90
C ASN A 63 2.03 -12.96 18.72
N SER A 64 2.92 -12.03 19.06
CA SER A 64 2.55 -10.78 19.75
C SER A 64 1.39 -10.04 19.04
N SER A 65 1.27 -10.15 17.72
CA SER A 65 0.17 -9.55 16.96
C SER A 65 -1.22 -10.12 17.25
N GLU A 66 -1.31 -11.34 17.76
CA GLU A 66 -2.56 -12.04 18.06
C GLU A 66 -2.98 -11.84 19.52
N LEU A 67 -2.06 -11.36 20.36
CA LEU A 67 -2.35 -11.03 21.74
C LEU A 67 -3.16 -9.73 21.83
N VAL A 68 -4.11 -9.70 22.76
CA VAL A 68 -5.06 -8.60 22.89
C VAL A 68 -4.41 -7.43 23.63
N TYR A 69 -3.58 -6.62 22.97
CA TYR A 69 -3.03 -5.39 23.57
C TYR A 69 -4.08 -4.26 23.69
N ARG A 70 -3.82 -3.24 24.51
CA ARG A 70 -4.58 -1.97 24.50
C ARG A 70 -3.75 -0.93 23.76
N GLY A 71 -4.42 -0.11 22.95
CA GLY A 71 -3.80 1.01 22.26
C GLY A 71 -4.73 2.22 22.22
N PHE A 72 -4.15 3.38 21.96
CA PHE A 72 -4.88 4.60 21.68
C PHE A 72 -5.30 4.62 20.21
N LEU A 73 -6.54 5.01 19.91
CA LEU A 73 -7.05 5.11 18.55
C LEU A 73 -7.39 6.56 18.26
N TRP A 74 -6.66 7.15 17.32
CA TRP A 74 -6.89 8.50 16.81
C TRP A 74 -7.15 8.40 15.30
N PRO A 75 -8.42 8.45 14.88
CA PRO A 75 -8.78 8.30 13.48
C PRO A 75 -8.15 9.38 12.59
N ASN A 76 -7.67 8.97 11.42
CA ASN A 76 -7.12 9.82 10.35
C ASN A 76 -6.08 10.85 10.86
N THR A 77 -5.34 10.48 11.89
CA THR A 77 -4.33 11.32 12.52
C THR A 77 -2.99 10.62 12.41
N ASN A 78 -2.01 11.28 11.79
CA ASN A 78 -0.64 10.78 11.74
C ASN A 78 -0.05 10.79 13.15
N VAL A 79 0.37 9.62 13.65
CA VAL A 79 1.05 9.47 14.94
C VAL A 79 2.56 9.21 14.78
N ALA A 80 3.07 9.06 13.55
CA ALA A 80 4.49 8.99 13.24
C ALA A 80 5.10 10.39 13.15
N THR A 81 4.97 11.17 14.23
CA THR A 81 5.51 12.52 14.35
C THR A 81 6.47 12.60 15.52
N THR A 82 7.40 13.56 15.54
CA THR A 82 8.32 13.78 16.68
C THR A 82 7.60 14.02 18.01
N SER A 83 6.34 14.48 17.97
CA SER A 83 5.47 14.63 19.15
C SER A 83 5.06 13.29 19.78
N HIS A 84 5.02 12.22 18.99
CA HIS A 84 4.40 10.95 19.36
C HIS A 84 5.29 9.72 19.11
N ALA A 85 6.41 9.90 18.42
CA ALA A 85 7.35 8.86 18.05
C ALA A 85 8.80 9.39 18.07
N SER A 86 9.76 8.47 18.15
CA SER A 86 11.18 8.73 17.94
C SER A 86 11.78 7.64 17.04
N ILE A 87 12.88 7.95 16.34
CA ILE A 87 13.60 6.94 15.55
C ILE A 87 14.73 6.39 16.42
N VAL A 88 14.64 5.10 16.77
CA VAL A 88 15.62 4.42 17.64
C VAL A 88 16.70 3.68 16.86
N ALA A 89 16.47 3.45 15.56
CA ALA A 89 17.46 2.96 14.62
C ALA A 89 17.24 3.60 13.25
N GLY A 90 18.32 4.00 12.59
CA GLY A 90 18.31 4.84 11.39
C GLY A 90 19.22 6.07 11.58
N GLU A 91 19.64 6.68 10.47
CA GLU A 91 20.64 7.77 10.51
C GLU A 91 20.11 9.12 11.02
N SER A 92 18.81 9.38 10.93
CA SER A 92 18.20 10.68 11.23
C SER A 92 16.74 10.55 11.67
N GLU A 93 16.20 11.54 12.40
CA GLU A 93 14.78 11.64 12.74
C GLU A 93 13.94 12.35 11.67
N ALA A 94 14.55 12.79 10.57
CA ALA A 94 13.90 13.64 9.56
C ALA A 94 12.60 13.04 8.99
N ALA A 95 12.49 11.71 8.91
CA ALA A 95 11.32 11.05 8.33
C ALA A 95 10.04 11.20 9.16
N ILE A 96 10.12 11.57 10.43
CA ILE A 96 8.95 11.80 11.32
C ILE A 96 8.78 13.27 11.71
N GLN A 97 9.48 14.20 11.06
CA GLN A 97 9.36 15.63 11.37
C GLN A 97 8.04 16.20 10.84
N ASP A 98 7.40 17.04 11.66
CA ASP A 98 6.20 17.80 11.27
C ASP A 98 6.53 18.85 10.20
N GLY A 99 5.62 19.05 9.24
CA GLY A 99 5.78 20.05 8.18
C GLY A 99 6.58 19.58 6.96
N TYR A 100 6.52 18.28 6.64
CA TYR A 100 7.08 17.74 5.39
C TYR A 100 6.56 18.51 4.17
N SER A 101 7.47 18.88 3.26
CA SER A 101 7.12 19.52 1.99
C SER A 101 7.68 18.71 0.82
N HIS A 102 6.80 18.34 -0.11
CA HIS A 102 7.12 17.53 -1.30
C HIS A 102 8.16 18.17 -2.25
N THR A 103 8.55 19.42 -2.01
CA THR A 103 9.37 20.24 -2.91
C THR A 103 10.85 20.33 -2.52
N ASN A 104 11.23 19.90 -1.31
CA ASN A 104 12.57 20.18 -0.79
C ASN A 104 13.59 19.08 -1.14
N GLN A 105 14.61 19.49 -1.91
CA GLN A 105 15.70 18.70 -2.52
C GLN A 105 16.81 18.24 -1.56
N GLN A 106 16.63 18.25 -0.25
CA GLN A 106 17.76 18.06 0.66
C GLN A 106 17.91 16.61 1.13
N ASP A 107 19.06 16.00 0.77
CA ASP A 107 19.54 14.72 1.31
C ASP A 107 19.59 14.75 2.86
N ASP A 108 19.63 15.92 3.50
CA ASP A 108 19.60 16.10 4.96
C ASP A 108 18.23 15.84 5.60
N LYS A 109 17.17 15.64 4.79
CA LYS A 109 15.78 15.46 5.26
C LYS A 109 15.27 14.01 5.16
N MET A 110 16.16 13.03 5.09
CA MET A 110 15.78 11.63 5.05
C MET A 110 16.48 10.82 6.15
N THR A 111 15.88 9.70 6.50
CA THR A 111 16.52 8.68 7.33
C THR A 111 16.90 7.50 6.45
N ARG A 112 18.05 6.89 6.75
CA ARG A 112 18.61 5.80 5.95
C ARG A 112 19.05 4.65 6.84
N HIS A 113 19.16 3.48 6.24
CA HIS A 113 19.84 2.34 6.83
C HIS A 113 20.63 1.58 5.75
N LEU A 114 21.64 0.82 6.17
CA LEU A 114 22.43 -0.01 5.27
C LEU A 114 21.65 -1.27 4.90
N ILE A 115 21.67 -1.67 3.63
CA ILE A 115 21.01 -2.88 3.15
C ILE A 115 21.96 -4.06 3.38
N ASN A 116 21.86 -4.69 4.54
CA ASN A 116 22.54 -5.93 4.88
C ASN A 116 21.83 -6.67 6.02
N ASP A 117 22.34 -7.86 6.37
CA ASP A 117 21.72 -8.72 7.40
C ASP A 117 21.95 -8.25 8.84
N THR A 118 22.89 -7.32 9.06
CA THR A 118 23.31 -6.86 10.39
C THR A 118 22.61 -5.58 10.84
N ASP A 119 22.15 -4.76 9.89
CA ASP A 119 21.52 -3.49 10.16
C ASP A 119 20.07 -3.72 10.64
N PRO A 120 19.66 -3.11 11.77
CA PRO A 120 18.30 -3.26 12.28
C PRO A 120 17.23 -2.61 11.37
N GLY A 121 17.60 -1.81 10.38
CA GLY A 121 16.70 -1.02 9.57
C GLY A 121 16.28 0.28 10.26
N ILE A 122 15.27 0.94 9.70
CA ILE A 122 14.68 2.13 10.32
C ILE A 122 13.62 1.67 11.33
N VAL A 123 13.83 1.97 12.60
CA VAL A 123 12.93 1.57 13.68
C VAL A 123 12.34 2.82 14.35
N ILE A 124 11.03 2.94 14.25
CA ILE A 124 10.24 4.02 14.84
C ILE A 124 9.59 3.47 16.10
N GLN A 125 9.82 4.12 17.24
CA GLN A 125 9.20 3.80 18.52
C GLN A 125 8.15 4.85 18.86
N PHE A 126 6.91 4.44 19.06
CA PHE A 126 5.87 5.34 19.58
C PHE A 126 6.02 5.54 21.08
N ASN A 127 5.65 6.71 21.60
CA ASN A 127 5.68 6.99 23.04
C ASN A 127 4.64 6.15 23.83
N ARG A 128 3.61 5.63 23.14
CA ARG A 128 2.56 4.76 23.64
C ARG A 128 2.06 3.82 22.54
N PRO A 129 1.39 2.70 22.86
CA PRO A 129 0.79 1.86 21.84
C PRO A 129 -0.38 2.56 21.14
N PHE A 130 -0.40 2.55 19.81
CA PHE A 130 -1.50 3.08 18.98
C PHE A 130 -2.17 1.96 18.18
N ILE A 131 -3.47 2.08 17.92
CA ILE A 131 -4.19 1.19 17.00
C ILE A 131 -4.05 1.78 15.60
N LEU A 132 -3.41 1.06 14.69
CA LEU A 132 -3.12 1.50 13.32
C LEU A 132 -3.60 0.46 12.31
N ASN A 133 -3.90 0.91 11.09
CA ASN A 133 -4.27 0.05 9.96
C ASN A 133 -3.72 0.59 8.62
N ASN A 134 -2.98 1.70 8.64
CA ASN A 134 -2.43 2.36 7.47
C ASN A 134 -1.06 2.96 7.77
N ILE A 135 -0.10 2.72 6.87
CA ILE A 135 1.24 3.33 6.89
C ILE A 135 1.51 3.85 5.47
N ARG A 136 1.89 5.13 5.36
CA ARG A 136 2.33 5.74 4.10
C ARG A 136 3.82 6.00 4.19
N LEU A 137 4.56 5.58 3.16
CA LEU A 137 5.99 5.76 3.05
C LEU A 137 6.27 6.66 1.86
N MET A 138 7.03 7.72 2.08
CA MET A 138 7.59 8.54 1.00
C MET A 138 9.03 8.09 0.78
N LEU A 139 9.24 7.36 -0.32
CA LEU A 139 10.54 6.84 -0.70
C LEU A 139 11.20 7.80 -1.66
N PHE A 140 12.50 8.02 -1.48
CA PHE A 140 13.25 8.92 -2.36
C PHE A 140 13.57 8.24 -3.69
N ASP A 141 13.23 8.89 -4.80
CA ASP A 141 13.52 8.44 -6.15
C ASP A 141 14.14 9.60 -6.98
N ARG A 142 15.45 9.50 -7.24
CA ARG A 142 16.18 10.46 -8.08
C ARG A 142 15.80 10.35 -9.55
N ASP A 143 15.34 9.21 -10.03
CA ASP A 143 15.00 8.99 -11.44
C ASP A 143 13.60 9.54 -11.77
N GLN A 144 12.77 9.77 -10.74
CA GLN A 144 11.55 10.57 -10.87
C GLN A 144 11.76 12.07 -11.08
N ARG A 145 13.01 12.56 -11.16
CA ARG A 145 13.35 13.94 -11.57
C ARG A 145 12.63 14.40 -12.83
N VAL A 146 12.34 13.47 -13.72
CA VAL A 146 11.58 13.79 -14.92
C VAL A 146 10.16 14.24 -14.47
N PHE A 147 9.48 13.57 -13.54
CA PHE A 147 8.03 13.63 -13.22
C PHE A 147 7.58 14.66 -12.13
N CYS A 148 8.37 15.70 -11.81
CA CYS A 148 8.03 16.76 -10.84
C CYS A 148 7.83 16.34 -9.36
N SER A 149 8.13 15.08 -8.99
CA SER A 149 8.25 14.62 -7.60
C SER A 149 9.60 13.92 -7.43
N TYR A 150 10.30 14.17 -6.31
CA TYR A 150 11.51 13.41 -5.93
C TYR A 150 11.18 12.15 -5.14
N TYR A 151 9.89 11.86 -4.96
CA TYR A 151 9.42 10.87 -4.03
C TYR A 151 8.30 10.02 -4.63
N ILE A 152 8.36 8.72 -4.34
CA ILE A 152 7.29 7.75 -4.57
C ILE A 152 6.54 7.55 -3.26
N GLU A 153 5.22 7.66 -3.31
CA GLU A 153 4.36 7.23 -2.21
C GLU A 153 4.09 5.73 -2.31
N GLN A 154 4.34 5.00 -1.23
CA GLN A 154 3.82 3.67 -1.01
C GLN A 154 2.82 3.70 0.14
N ASN A 155 1.61 3.22 -0.12
CA ASN A 155 0.50 3.27 0.80
C ASN A 155 0.10 1.84 1.21
N LEU A 156 0.41 1.49 2.45
CA LEU A 156 0.26 0.15 3.01
C LEU A 156 -0.97 0.10 3.90
N PHE A 157 -1.87 -0.83 3.61
CA PHE A 157 -3.08 -1.08 4.41
C PHE A 157 -3.00 -2.47 5.03
N PHE A 158 -3.53 -2.62 6.24
CA PHE A 158 -3.51 -3.89 6.95
C PHE A 158 -4.65 -3.96 7.96
N SER A 159 -5.00 -5.17 8.42
CA SER A 159 -5.96 -5.33 9.52
C SER A 159 -5.50 -4.56 10.75
N GLN A 160 -6.41 -3.87 11.44
CA GLN A 160 -6.05 -3.01 12.57
C GLN A 160 -5.22 -3.76 13.62
N ARG A 161 -4.14 -3.14 14.08
CA ARG A 161 -3.22 -3.72 15.07
C ARG A 161 -2.77 -2.68 16.07
N VAL A 162 -2.52 -3.13 17.29
CA VAL A 162 -1.84 -2.31 18.30
C VAL A 162 -0.35 -2.30 17.98
N VAL A 163 0.22 -1.13 17.75
CA VAL A 163 1.59 -0.93 17.31
C VAL A 163 2.32 -0.03 18.32
N LYS A 164 3.48 -0.52 18.80
CA LYS A 164 4.42 0.25 19.61
C LYS A 164 5.71 0.57 18.85
N TYR A 165 6.08 -0.29 17.91
CA TYR A 165 7.25 -0.14 17.05
C TYR A 165 6.87 -0.41 15.59
N ILE A 166 7.43 0.39 14.68
CA ILE A 166 7.42 0.10 13.24
C ILE A 166 8.88 -0.13 12.84
N ARG A 167 9.15 -1.24 12.17
CA ARG A 167 10.46 -1.55 11.60
C ARG A 167 10.33 -1.57 10.08
N ILE A 168 11.09 -0.73 9.40
CA ILE A 168 11.15 -0.62 7.93
C ILE A 168 12.53 -1.10 7.50
N VAL A 169 12.55 -2.12 6.64
CA VAL A 169 13.79 -2.72 6.11
C VAL A 169 13.71 -2.73 4.61
N GLY A 170 14.49 -1.86 3.97
CA GLY A 170 14.82 -1.97 2.56
C GLY A 170 15.72 -3.16 2.32
N THR A 171 15.36 -3.98 1.32
CA THR A 171 16.08 -5.22 0.98
C THR A 171 16.87 -5.10 -0.32
N TYR A 172 16.62 -4.06 -1.11
CA TYR A 172 17.27 -3.83 -2.39
C TYR A 172 17.17 -2.37 -2.80
N CYS A 173 18.24 -1.83 -3.37
CA CYS A 173 18.27 -0.55 -4.07
C CYS A 173 19.24 -0.68 -5.25
N SER A 174 18.82 -0.26 -6.45
CA SER A 174 19.63 -0.42 -7.67
C SER A 174 20.83 0.51 -7.73
N ASN A 175 20.74 1.67 -7.06
CA ASN A 175 21.68 2.78 -7.24
C ASN A 175 22.45 3.12 -5.93
N SER A 176 22.22 2.37 -4.85
CA SER A 176 22.81 2.62 -3.53
C SER A 176 22.85 1.35 -2.70
N GLN A 177 23.79 1.26 -1.76
CA GLN A 177 23.78 0.24 -0.71
C GLN A 177 22.86 0.62 0.47
N PHE A 178 22.32 1.84 0.46
CA PHE A 178 21.42 2.34 1.50
C PHE A 178 19.98 2.36 1.01
N PHE A 179 19.06 2.09 1.92
CA PHE A 179 17.66 2.38 1.74
C PHE A 179 17.34 3.75 2.35
N SER A 180 16.63 4.60 1.60
CA SER A 180 16.32 5.97 2.00
C SER A 180 14.81 6.19 2.14
N LEU A 181 14.40 6.59 3.34
CA LEU A 181 13.03 6.96 3.66
C LEU A 181 12.97 8.47 3.92
N ALA A 182 12.22 9.18 3.09
CA ALA A 182 12.08 10.62 3.19
C ALA A 182 11.04 11.03 4.23
N HIS A 183 9.92 10.31 4.29
CA HIS A 183 8.85 10.58 5.24
C HIS A 183 8.02 9.33 5.51
N VAL A 184 7.38 9.28 6.66
CA VAL A 184 6.45 8.22 7.04
C VAL A 184 5.27 8.78 7.79
N GLU A 185 4.08 8.36 7.38
CA GLU A 185 2.85 8.56 8.15
C GLU A 185 2.36 7.22 8.65
N ALA A 186 1.86 7.19 9.88
CA ALA A 186 1.24 6.01 10.45
C ALA A 186 -0.05 6.41 11.14
N GLN A 187 -1.17 5.79 10.75
CA GLN A 187 -2.48 6.21 11.24
C GLN A 187 -3.49 5.06 11.28
N TYR A 188 -4.62 5.35 11.91
CA TYR A 188 -5.86 4.60 11.73
C TYR A 188 -6.72 5.29 10.67
N THR A 189 -6.74 4.80 9.43
CA THR A 189 -7.68 5.29 8.42
C THR A 189 -9.09 4.75 8.65
N THR A 190 -10.08 5.62 8.49
CA THR A 190 -11.50 5.25 8.42
C THR A 190 -11.97 5.00 6.98
N GLU A 191 -11.13 5.28 5.99
CA GLU A 191 -11.45 5.01 4.60
C GLU A 191 -11.57 3.50 4.35
N PRO A 192 -12.58 3.06 3.60
CA PRO A 192 -12.74 1.64 3.32
C PRO A 192 -11.65 1.17 2.36
N PHE A 193 -11.01 0.06 2.71
CA PHE A 193 -10.04 -0.62 1.85
C PHE A 193 -10.25 -2.13 1.91
N THR A 194 -9.72 -2.83 0.91
CA THR A 194 -9.71 -4.29 0.89
C THR A 194 -8.28 -4.77 0.67
N VAL A 195 -7.78 -5.59 1.57
CA VAL A 195 -6.47 -6.25 1.46
C VAL A 195 -6.68 -7.75 1.45
N ASP A 196 -5.87 -8.44 0.66
CA ASP A 196 -5.88 -9.89 0.65
C ASP A 196 -5.14 -10.43 1.89
N PRO A 197 -5.74 -11.31 2.70
CA PRO A 197 -5.13 -11.77 3.95
C PRO A 197 -3.88 -12.64 3.73
N ALA A 198 -3.72 -13.27 2.57
CA ALA A 198 -2.57 -14.12 2.28
C ALA A 198 -1.35 -13.32 1.82
N THR A 199 -1.55 -12.40 0.88
CA THR A 199 -0.47 -11.60 0.27
C THR A 199 -0.27 -10.23 0.93
N THR A 200 -1.24 -9.76 1.72
CA THR A 200 -1.32 -8.41 2.31
C THR A 200 -1.37 -7.26 1.28
N LEU A 201 -1.51 -7.57 -0.01
CA LEU A 201 -1.61 -6.57 -1.06
C LEU A 201 -3.00 -5.93 -1.09
N LEU A 202 -3.03 -4.65 -1.44
CA LEU A 202 -4.27 -3.91 -1.66
C LEU A 202 -4.98 -4.43 -2.91
N ILE A 203 -6.30 -4.62 -2.79
CA ILE A 203 -7.23 -4.83 -3.90
C ILE A 203 -7.89 -3.47 -4.20
N PRO A 204 -7.36 -2.69 -5.16
CA PRO A 204 -7.86 -1.36 -5.43
C PRO A 204 -9.27 -1.40 -6.04
N THR A 205 -10.09 -0.42 -5.70
CA THR A 205 -11.43 -0.22 -6.26
C THR A 205 -11.49 0.95 -7.25
N SER A 206 -10.51 1.86 -7.20
CA SER A 206 -10.33 3.01 -8.07
C SER A 206 -9.08 2.86 -8.93
N ASN A 207 -8.98 3.64 -10.02
CA ASN A 207 -7.84 3.59 -10.94
C ASN A 207 -6.55 4.01 -10.21
N VAL A 208 -5.59 3.10 -10.10
CA VAL A 208 -4.25 3.36 -9.52
C VAL A 208 -3.21 3.69 -10.60
N ALA A 209 -3.54 3.53 -11.89
CA ALA A 209 -2.70 3.97 -13.00
C ALA A 209 -2.96 5.46 -13.33
N THR A 210 -2.62 6.35 -12.40
CA THR A 210 -2.74 7.81 -12.57
C THR A 210 -1.48 8.53 -12.13
N ILE A 211 -1.30 9.75 -12.64
CA ILE A 211 -0.18 10.63 -12.24
C ILE A 211 -0.23 10.92 -10.73
N GLN A 212 -1.42 11.16 -10.17
CA GLN A 212 -1.59 11.44 -8.74
C GLN A 212 -1.18 10.27 -7.85
N ASN A 213 -1.29 9.04 -8.36
CA ASN A 213 -0.84 7.84 -7.68
C ASN A 213 0.60 7.45 -8.06
N ASN A 214 1.41 8.37 -8.61
CA ASN A 214 2.80 8.11 -9.01
C ASN A 214 2.99 6.96 -10.03
N ALA A 215 1.95 6.61 -10.79
CA ALA A 215 2.09 5.66 -11.89
C ALA A 215 2.90 6.28 -13.04
N LEU A 216 3.66 5.45 -13.75
CA LEU A 216 4.57 5.88 -14.80
C LEU A 216 4.28 5.15 -16.11
N VAL A 217 4.48 5.85 -17.23
CA VAL A 217 4.62 5.23 -18.55
C VAL A 217 6.11 5.06 -18.80
N VAL A 218 6.60 3.82 -18.78
CA VAL A 218 8.04 3.47 -18.85
C VAL A 218 8.50 3.04 -20.24
N GLU A 219 7.57 2.60 -21.08
CA GLU A 219 7.79 2.35 -22.52
C GLU A 219 6.63 2.94 -23.33
N GLY A 220 6.91 3.34 -24.57
CA GLY A 220 5.98 4.00 -25.47
C GLY A 220 6.39 5.45 -25.78
N VAL A 221 5.86 5.99 -26.87
CA VAL A 221 6.15 7.34 -27.36
C VAL A 221 4.88 8.17 -27.34
N SER A 222 4.95 9.38 -26.80
CA SER A 222 3.86 10.36 -26.85
C SER A 222 4.45 11.77 -27.01
N ARG A 223 3.72 12.66 -27.70
CA ARG A 223 4.17 14.06 -27.86
C ARG A 223 4.07 14.85 -26.56
N LEU A 224 2.94 14.67 -25.89
CA LEU A 224 2.71 15.20 -24.55
C LEU A 224 2.93 14.09 -23.54
N ARG A 225 3.46 14.46 -22.39
CA ARG A 225 3.82 13.50 -21.37
C ARG A 225 2.59 13.00 -20.62
N ASN A 226 2.64 11.75 -20.18
CA ASN A 226 1.59 11.11 -19.37
C ASN A 226 0.21 11.06 -20.06
N CYS A 227 0.12 11.25 -21.38
CA CYS A 227 -1.15 11.19 -22.14
C CYS A 227 -1.98 9.95 -21.78
N LEU A 228 -1.31 8.79 -21.65
CA LEU A 228 -1.98 7.52 -21.37
C LEU A 228 -2.71 7.48 -20.02
N ILE A 229 -2.27 8.27 -19.04
CA ILE A 229 -2.69 8.15 -17.62
C ILE A 229 -3.07 9.50 -16.99
N ASN A 230 -3.34 10.52 -17.81
CA ASN A 230 -3.69 11.86 -17.36
C ASN A 230 -5.21 12.05 -17.08
N GLY A 231 -6.04 11.06 -17.44
CA GLY A 231 -7.50 11.12 -17.26
C GLY A 231 -8.27 11.70 -18.46
N GLU A 232 -7.58 12.16 -19.50
CA GLU A 232 -8.20 12.72 -20.68
C GLU A 232 -8.63 11.63 -21.66
N THR A 233 -9.90 11.67 -22.08
CA THR A 233 -10.54 10.62 -22.89
C THR A 233 -11.41 11.17 -24.01
N ASN A 234 -11.40 12.50 -24.22
CA ASN A 234 -12.21 13.17 -25.23
C ASN A 234 -11.41 14.16 -26.08
N THR A 235 -10.25 14.65 -25.60
CA THR A 235 -9.44 15.62 -26.34
C THR A 235 -8.15 14.97 -26.87
N TYR A 236 -8.25 14.36 -28.04
CA TYR A 236 -7.13 13.80 -28.81
C TYR A 236 -7.39 13.97 -30.31
N ASP A 237 -6.31 14.12 -31.06
CA ASP A 237 -6.32 14.35 -32.50
C ASP A 237 -5.11 13.70 -33.14
N TRP A 238 -4.91 13.91 -34.45
CA TRP A 238 -3.83 13.26 -35.21
C TRP A 238 -2.44 13.56 -34.66
N ASP A 239 -2.30 14.65 -33.90
CA ASP A 239 -1.04 15.13 -33.38
C ASP A 239 -0.85 14.79 -31.90
N ASN A 240 -1.92 14.72 -31.09
CA ASN A 240 -1.80 14.64 -29.63
C ASN A 240 -2.85 13.74 -28.96
N GLY A 241 -2.61 13.42 -27.68
CA GLY A 241 -3.58 12.76 -26.81
C GLY A 241 -3.54 11.23 -26.86
N TYR A 242 -2.44 10.64 -27.31
CA TYR A 242 -2.22 9.20 -27.27
C TYR A 242 -0.75 8.87 -26.98
N THR A 243 -0.53 7.63 -26.55
CA THR A 243 0.79 6.99 -26.49
C THR A 243 0.82 5.87 -27.53
N CYS A 244 1.95 5.70 -28.21
CA CYS A 244 2.09 4.75 -29.28
C CYS A 244 3.41 3.97 -29.26
N HIS A 245 3.46 2.91 -30.06
CA HIS A 245 4.69 2.21 -30.42
C HIS A 245 4.58 1.65 -31.85
N GLN A 246 5.71 1.35 -32.47
CA GLN A 246 5.73 0.70 -33.78
C GLN A 246 5.24 -0.76 -33.65
N VAL A 247 4.32 -1.18 -34.52
CA VAL A 247 3.88 -2.57 -34.60
C VAL A 247 5.07 -3.45 -35.00
N GLY A 248 5.29 -4.55 -34.27
CA GLY A 248 6.43 -5.44 -34.47
C GLY A 248 7.75 -4.97 -33.85
N SER A 249 7.80 -3.75 -33.28
CA SER A 249 9.00 -3.24 -32.59
C SER A 249 8.63 -2.32 -31.42
N GLY A 250 8.61 -2.90 -30.22
CA GLY A 250 8.36 -2.19 -28.96
C GLY A 250 7.00 -2.51 -28.34
N ALA A 251 6.68 -1.77 -27.29
CA ALA A 251 5.43 -1.89 -26.54
C ALA A 251 5.08 -0.56 -25.86
N ILE A 252 3.90 -0.50 -25.26
CA ILE A 252 3.56 0.50 -24.25
C ILE A 252 3.61 -0.20 -22.89
N ALA A 253 4.36 0.34 -21.93
CA ALA A 253 4.47 -0.24 -20.60
C ALA A 253 4.14 0.78 -19.52
N VAL A 254 3.28 0.39 -18.59
CA VAL A 254 2.86 1.18 -17.43
C VAL A 254 3.39 0.52 -16.16
N GLN A 255 4.00 1.30 -15.28
CA GLN A 255 4.42 0.91 -13.95
C GLN A 255 3.47 1.53 -12.91
N LEU A 256 2.88 0.69 -12.07
CA LEU A 256 2.12 1.07 -10.90
C LEU A 256 3.09 1.43 -9.75
N PRO A 257 2.68 2.30 -8.80
CA PRO A 257 3.57 2.77 -7.72
C PRO A 257 4.03 1.67 -6.75
N GLN A 258 3.25 0.60 -6.65
CA GLN A 258 3.50 -0.56 -5.81
C GLN A 258 2.76 -1.77 -6.38
N ALA A 259 2.97 -2.95 -5.79
CA ALA A 259 2.21 -4.13 -6.16
C ALA A 259 0.75 -4.02 -5.69
N TYR A 260 -0.18 -4.34 -6.59
CA TYR A 260 -1.60 -4.44 -6.32
C TYR A 260 -2.13 -5.80 -6.78
N LEU A 261 -3.20 -6.28 -6.14
CA LEU A 261 -3.96 -7.41 -6.66
C LEU A 261 -5.02 -6.91 -7.65
N ILE A 262 -4.76 -7.14 -8.93
CA ILE A 262 -5.58 -6.65 -10.05
C ILE A 262 -6.24 -7.82 -10.77
N ASP A 263 -7.50 -7.64 -11.18
CA ASP A 263 -8.29 -8.60 -11.97
C ASP A 263 -8.89 -8.00 -13.26
N SER A 264 -8.65 -6.70 -13.49
CA SER A 264 -9.25 -5.98 -14.59
C SER A 264 -8.42 -4.77 -14.98
N LEU A 265 -8.51 -4.40 -16.25
CA LEU A 265 -7.96 -3.16 -16.79
C LEU A 265 -8.82 -2.74 -17.98
N ARG A 266 -8.77 -1.46 -18.34
CA ARG A 266 -9.38 -0.98 -19.57
C ARG A 266 -8.46 0.00 -20.28
N LEU A 267 -8.57 0.02 -21.60
CA LEU A 267 -7.79 0.90 -22.44
C LEU A 267 -8.67 1.48 -23.55
N LEU A 268 -8.44 2.73 -23.91
CA LEU A 268 -9.09 3.39 -25.04
C LEU A 268 -8.14 3.34 -26.23
N LEU A 269 -8.49 2.53 -27.23
CA LEU A 269 -7.82 2.57 -28.53
C LEU A 269 -8.28 3.82 -29.29
N TRP A 270 -7.42 4.31 -30.19
CA TRP A 270 -7.79 5.37 -31.12
C TRP A 270 -9.06 5.01 -31.89
N ASP A 271 -10.06 5.91 -31.87
CA ASP A 271 -11.38 5.71 -32.44
C ASP A 271 -11.89 6.94 -33.24
N CYS A 272 -11.01 7.87 -33.62
CA CYS A 272 -11.40 8.99 -34.50
C CYS A 272 -11.65 8.58 -35.96
N ASP A 273 -11.41 7.32 -36.32
CA ASP A 273 -11.74 6.73 -37.61
C ASP A 273 -12.05 5.23 -37.45
N GLU A 274 -12.35 4.55 -38.56
CA GLU A 274 -12.81 3.14 -38.58
C GLU A 274 -11.70 2.09 -38.37
N ARG A 275 -10.47 2.52 -38.08
CA ARG A 275 -9.35 1.58 -37.91
C ARG A 275 -9.60 0.63 -36.75
N TYR A 276 -9.01 -0.55 -36.85
CA TYR A 276 -8.99 -1.52 -35.77
C TYR A 276 -7.58 -1.98 -35.47
N TYR A 277 -7.42 -2.51 -34.27
CA TYR A 277 -6.17 -3.02 -33.76
C TYR A 277 -6.30 -4.48 -33.34
N GLN A 278 -5.18 -5.19 -33.37
CA GLN A 278 -4.99 -6.48 -32.69
C GLN A 278 -3.82 -6.33 -31.73
N TYR A 279 -3.93 -6.91 -30.54
CA TYR A 279 -2.91 -6.74 -29.50
C TYR A 279 -2.95 -7.87 -28.48
N TYR A 280 -1.99 -7.89 -27.56
CA TYR A 280 -2.09 -8.67 -26.33
C TYR A 280 -1.62 -7.83 -25.15
N VAL A 281 -1.99 -8.26 -23.94
CA VAL A 281 -1.59 -7.60 -22.69
C VAL A 281 -0.90 -8.60 -21.80
N GLU A 282 0.23 -8.19 -21.26
CA GLU A 282 1.03 -8.93 -20.30
C GLU A 282 1.17 -8.14 -19.00
N VAL A 283 1.30 -8.83 -17.88
CA VAL A 283 1.57 -8.23 -16.57
C VAL A 283 2.78 -8.86 -15.92
N SER A 284 3.46 -8.10 -15.05
CA SER A 284 4.65 -8.53 -14.33
C SER A 284 4.76 -7.85 -12.97
N VAL A 285 5.52 -8.45 -12.06
CA VAL A 285 5.92 -7.83 -10.78
C VAL A 285 7.38 -7.36 -10.80
N ASP A 286 8.20 -7.84 -11.74
CA ASP A 286 9.66 -7.72 -11.74
C ASP A 286 10.27 -7.25 -13.07
N GLN A 287 9.44 -6.97 -14.08
CA GLN A 287 9.80 -6.69 -15.48
C GLN A 287 10.57 -7.81 -16.22
N LYS A 288 10.80 -8.96 -15.59
CA LYS A 288 11.53 -10.09 -16.17
C LYS A 288 10.58 -11.20 -16.56
N THR A 289 9.71 -11.57 -15.63
CA THR A 289 8.71 -12.62 -15.80
C THR A 289 7.39 -11.98 -16.18
N TRP A 290 6.90 -12.31 -17.38
CA TRP A 290 5.67 -11.75 -17.93
C TRP A 290 4.61 -12.82 -18.07
N VAL A 291 3.36 -12.48 -17.72
CA VAL A 291 2.22 -13.36 -17.94
C VAL A 291 1.20 -12.68 -18.83
N ARG A 292 0.85 -13.33 -19.94
CA ARG A 292 -0.20 -12.86 -20.85
C ARG A 292 -1.57 -13.02 -20.20
N VAL A 293 -2.24 -11.91 -19.96
CA VAL A 293 -3.58 -11.84 -19.34
C VAL A 293 -4.69 -11.60 -20.35
N ALA A 294 -4.35 -11.15 -21.55
CA ALA A 294 -5.28 -11.05 -22.67
C ALA A 294 -4.55 -11.31 -23.99
N ASP A 295 -5.16 -12.09 -24.87
CA ASP A 295 -4.72 -12.28 -26.25
C ASP A 295 -5.87 -11.85 -27.19
N LYS A 296 -5.68 -10.74 -27.88
CA LYS A 296 -6.59 -10.14 -28.87
C LYS A 296 -5.94 -10.12 -30.25
N THR A 297 -4.97 -11.00 -30.50
CA THR A 297 -4.23 -11.04 -31.77
C THR A 297 -5.08 -11.46 -32.97
N GLN A 298 -6.27 -12.03 -32.73
CA GLN A 298 -7.20 -12.47 -33.76
C GLN A 298 -8.53 -11.69 -33.76
N GLU A 299 -8.63 -10.60 -33.00
CA GLU A 299 -9.87 -9.82 -32.83
C GLU A 299 -9.71 -8.40 -33.38
N GLN A 300 -10.74 -7.86 -34.05
CA GLN A 300 -10.73 -6.47 -34.52
C GLN A 300 -11.20 -5.51 -33.41
N CYS A 301 -10.28 -5.06 -32.57
CA CYS A 301 -10.57 -4.19 -31.43
C CYS A 301 -10.62 -2.70 -31.83
N ARG A 302 -11.58 -1.95 -31.29
CA ARG A 302 -11.80 -0.50 -31.55
C ARG A 302 -12.33 0.20 -30.31
N ALA A 303 -11.91 1.45 -30.07
CA ALA A 303 -12.34 2.25 -28.93
C ALA A 303 -12.05 1.55 -27.58
N TRP A 304 -12.93 1.70 -26.59
CA TRP A 304 -12.78 1.13 -25.25
C TRP A 304 -12.75 -0.40 -25.24
N GLN A 305 -11.65 -0.96 -24.72
CA GLN A 305 -11.50 -2.38 -24.46
C GLN A 305 -11.49 -2.62 -22.96
N LEU A 306 -12.40 -3.47 -22.50
CA LEU A 306 -12.45 -3.94 -21.12
C LEU A 306 -11.87 -5.35 -21.04
N ILE A 307 -10.82 -5.52 -20.23
CA ILE A 307 -10.14 -6.80 -20.04
C ILE A 307 -10.34 -7.24 -18.60
N ARG A 308 -10.73 -8.50 -18.41
CA ARG A 308 -10.82 -9.16 -17.11
C ARG A 308 -9.97 -10.43 -17.15
N PHE A 309 -9.30 -10.72 -16.05
CA PHE A 309 -8.42 -11.87 -15.89
C PHE A 309 -8.43 -12.33 -14.44
N GLU A 310 -7.83 -13.49 -14.19
CA GLU A 310 -7.68 -14.02 -12.84
C GLU A 310 -6.83 -13.09 -11.97
N ARG A 311 -7.37 -12.70 -10.80
CA ARG A 311 -6.74 -11.76 -9.89
C ARG A 311 -5.30 -12.18 -9.54
N ARG A 312 -4.36 -11.25 -9.67
CA ARG A 312 -2.94 -11.52 -9.42
C ARG A 312 -2.15 -10.26 -9.06
N PRO A 313 -0.96 -10.42 -8.45
CA PRO A 313 -0.06 -9.31 -8.20
C PRO A 313 0.41 -8.68 -9.52
N VAL A 314 0.30 -7.36 -9.61
CA VAL A 314 0.72 -6.57 -10.78
C VAL A 314 1.46 -5.33 -10.30
N VAL A 315 2.64 -5.09 -10.88
CA VAL A 315 3.37 -3.82 -10.81
C VAL A 315 3.48 -3.22 -12.21
N PHE A 316 3.75 -4.04 -13.22
CA PHE A 316 3.92 -3.62 -14.60
C PHE A 316 2.82 -4.19 -15.48
N VAL A 317 2.33 -3.37 -16.41
CA VAL A 317 1.40 -3.76 -17.46
C VAL A 317 2.03 -3.41 -18.80
N ARG A 318 2.15 -4.37 -19.70
CA ARG A 318 2.68 -4.19 -21.05
C ARG A 318 1.59 -4.46 -22.08
N ILE A 319 1.36 -3.50 -22.96
CA ILE A 319 0.40 -3.57 -24.06
C ILE A 319 1.20 -3.63 -25.36
N VAL A 320 0.99 -4.69 -26.14
CA VAL A 320 1.73 -4.92 -27.38
C VAL A 320 0.76 -4.98 -28.55
N GLY A 321 0.77 -3.95 -29.37
CA GLY A 321 0.11 -3.91 -30.66
C GLY A 321 0.78 -4.85 -31.66
N THR A 322 -0.05 -5.70 -32.27
CA THR A 322 0.35 -6.70 -33.27
C THR A 322 -0.19 -6.38 -34.66
N HIS A 323 -1.24 -5.55 -34.75
CA HIS A 323 -1.79 -5.07 -36.01
C HIS A 323 -2.48 -3.72 -35.80
N ASN A 324 -2.45 -2.89 -36.85
CA ASN A 324 -3.31 -1.73 -37.04
C ASN A 324 -3.73 -1.72 -38.52
N SER A 325 -5.02 -1.59 -38.80
CA SER A 325 -5.56 -1.64 -40.16
C SER A 325 -5.27 -0.41 -41.03
N ALA A 326 -4.78 0.69 -40.43
CA ALA A 326 -4.54 1.95 -41.12
C ALA A 326 -3.06 2.25 -41.38
N ASN A 327 -2.16 1.85 -40.48
CA ASN A 327 -0.72 2.07 -40.59
C ASN A 327 0.06 1.14 -39.64
N GLU A 328 1.37 1.31 -39.52
CA GLU A 328 2.25 0.43 -38.73
C GLU A 328 2.46 0.89 -37.27
N VAL A 329 1.61 1.77 -36.74
CA VAL A 329 1.75 2.31 -35.38
C VAL A 329 0.55 1.90 -34.52
N PHE A 330 0.78 1.36 -33.33
CA PHE A 330 -0.28 1.06 -32.37
C PHE A 330 -0.56 2.29 -31.49
N HIS A 331 -1.81 2.73 -31.40
CA HIS A 331 -2.19 3.95 -30.65
C HIS A 331 -3.12 3.61 -29.49
N CYS A 332 -2.74 4.04 -28.30
CA CYS A 332 -3.53 3.93 -27.08
C CYS A 332 -3.73 5.32 -26.47
N VAL A 333 -4.98 5.77 -26.40
CA VAL A 333 -5.36 7.09 -25.91
C VAL A 333 -5.27 7.14 -24.39
N HIS A 334 -5.89 6.16 -23.72
CA HIS A 334 -6.02 6.17 -22.26
C HIS A 334 -5.95 4.76 -21.68
N PHE A 335 -5.49 4.63 -20.44
CA PHE A 335 -5.34 3.38 -19.72
C PHE A 335 -5.81 3.52 -18.26
N GLU A 336 -6.47 2.47 -17.77
CA GLU A 336 -6.86 2.36 -16.37
C GLU A 336 -6.65 0.96 -15.83
N CYS A 337 -6.19 0.92 -14.58
CA CYS A 337 -5.93 -0.28 -13.84
C CYS A 337 -6.21 -0.01 -12.35
N PRO A 338 -7.19 -0.67 -11.72
CA PRO A 338 -8.22 -1.52 -12.32
C PRO A 338 -9.20 -0.73 -13.21
N ALA A 339 -9.95 -1.44 -14.05
CA ALA A 339 -10.92 -0.82 -14.95
C ALA A 339 -12.03 -0.09 -14.18
N GLN A 340 -12.26 1.18 -14.48
CA GLN A 340 -13.38 1.91 -13.87
C GLN A 340 -14.68 1.68 -14.63
N ARG A 341 -15.82 1.83 -13.92
CA ARG A 341 -17.13 1.89 -14.57
C ARG A 341 -17.22 3.26 -15.26
N SER A 342 -17.58 3.29 -16.53
CA SER A 342 -17.94 4.56 -17.18
C SER A 342 -19.17 5.13 -16.47
N SER A 343 -19.11 6.40 -16.06
CA SER A 343 -20.33 7.17 -15.89
C SER A 343 -21.05 7.22 -17.25
N PRO A 344 -22.38 7.03 -17.31
CA PRO A 344 -23.10 7.21 -18.56
C PRO A 344 -22.86 8.63 -19.07
N ARG A 345 -22.53 8.78 -20.35
CA ARG A 345 -22.50 10.10 -21.00
C ARG A 345 -23.89 10.74 -20.78
N PRO A 346 -24.00 11.99 -20.32
CA PRO A 346 -25.27 12.71 -20.45
C PRO A 346 -25.60 12.74 -21.94
N SER A 347 -26.75 12.16 -22.30
CA SER A 347 -27.24 12.16 -23.67
C SER A 347 -27.28 13.60 -24.15
N THR A 348 -26.51 13.94 -25.19
CA THR A 348 -26.74 15.15 -25.96
C THR A 348 -28.13 15.03 -26.58
N ALA A 349 -29.12 15.59 -25.91
CA ALA A 349 -30.42 15.82 -26.48
C ALA A 349 -30.22 16.73 -27.69
N GLU A 350 -30.51 16.19 -28.87
CA GLU A 350 -30.60 16.94 -30.12
C GLU A 350 -31.49 18.17 -29.90
N PHE A 351 -30.92 19.36 -30.06
CA PHE A 351 -31.72 20.53 -30.41
C PHE A 351 -32.25 20.29 -31.82
N LYS A 352 -33.49 19.82 -31.92
CA LYS A 352 -34.27 19.97 -33.14
C LYS A 352 -34.72 21.43 -33.22
N VAL A 353 -34.26 22.09 -34.28
CA VAL A 353 -34.66 23.42 -34.76
C VAL A 353 -36.16 23.48 -34.99
#